data_AF-A0A830FU35-F1
#
_entry.id   AF-A0A830FU35-F1
#
_cell.length_a   1.000
_cell.length_b   1.000
_cell.length_c   1.000
_cell.angle_alpha   90.00
_cell.angle_beta   90.00
_cell.angle_gamma   90.00
#
_symmetry.space_group_name_H-M   'P 1'
#
loop_
_entity.id
_entity.type
_entity.pdbx_description
1 polymer ?
#
loop_
_entity_poly.entity_id
_entity_poly.type
_entity_poly.pdbx_seq_one_letter_code
_entity_poly.pdbx_strand_id
1 'polypeptide(L)'
;MRATTVECPRCEATHEFFLQDEERHLRQCPDCDGWFVFAETRTGVERTALDDPATCPVADCEERVDADDLPAHIVATHDGALD
;
A
#
# COMPACT_ATOMS: atom_id res chain seq x y z
N MET A 1 -14.91 -4.75 -7.26
CA MET A 1 -13.93 -5.72 -6.71
C MET A 1 -13.49 -6.65 -7.82
N ARG A 2 -12.22 -6.61 -8.20
CA ARG A 2 -11.59 -7.48 -9.20
C ARG A 2 -10.37 -8.17 -8.60
N ALA A 3 -10.08 -9.38 -9.04
CA ALA A 3 -8.82 -10.03 -8.75
C ALA A 3 -7.72 -9.39 -9.61
N THR A 4 -6.70 -8.84 -8.97
CA THR A 4 -5.57 -8.18 -9.63
C THR A 4 -4.29 -8.87 -9.18
N THR A 5 -3.50 -9.29 -10.15
CA THR A 5 -2.16 -9.81 -9.94
C THR A 5 -1.20 -8.64 -9.70
N VAL A 6 -0.55 -8.63 -8.54
CA VAL A 6 0.35 -7.58 -8.10
C VAL A 6 1.70 -8.20 -7.73
N GLU A 7 2.75 -7.72 -8.38
CA GLU A 7 4.13 -8.08 -8.04
C GLU A 7 4.68 -7.11 -7.00
N CYS A 8 5.26 -7.67 -5.93
CA CYS A 8 5.85 -6.93 -4.83
C CYS A 8 7.09 -6.14 -5.29
N PRO A 9 7.18 -4.82 -5.02
CA PRO A 9 8.33 -4.02 -5.41
C PRO A 9 9.62 -4.31 -4.63
N ARG A 10 9.57 -5.15 -3.57
CA ARG A 10 10.73 -5.49 -2.74
C ARG A 10 11.36 -6.83 -3.08
N CYS A 11 10.55 -7.88 -3.16
CA CYS A 11 11.02 -9.25 -3.37
C CYS A 11 10.62 -9.84 -4.73
N GLU A 12 9.91 -9.08 -5.57
CA GLU A 12 9.46 -9.49 -6.91
C GLU A 12 8.47 -10.69 -6.89
N ALA A 13 8.02 -11.12 -5.71
CA ALA A 13 6.99 -12.13 -5.58
C ALA A 13 5.64 -11.62 -6.09
N THR A 14 4.90 -12.49 -6.77
CA THR A 14 3.62 -12.14 -7.40
C THR A 14 2.46 -12.74 -6.63
N HIS A 15 1.49 -11.91 -6.26
CA HIS A 15 0.30 -12.31 -5.50
C HIS A 15 -0.98 -11.78 -6.13
N GLU A 16 -2.09 -12.46 -5.86
CA GLU A 16 -3.42 -12.00 -6.29
C GLU A 16 -4.14 -11.30 -5.12
N PHE A 17 -4.65 -10.11 -5.37
CA PHE A 17 -5.43 -9.33 -4.41
C PHE A 17 -6.78 -8.94 -5.01
N PHE A 18 -7.82 -8.89 -4.17
CA PHE A 18 -9.12 -8.35 -4.56
C PHE A 18 -9.14 -6.83 -4.34
N LEU A 19 -9.17 -6.06 -5.42
CA LEU A 19 -9.08 -4.60 -5.40
C LEU A 19 -10.40 -3.96 -5.85
N GLN A 20 -10.74 -2.83 -5.26
CA GLN A 20 -11.80 -1.96 -5.76
C GLN A 20 -11.24 -1.05 -6.85
N ASP A 21 -12.06 -0.75 -7.86
CA ASP A 21 -11.69 0.14 -8.95
C ASP A 21 -11.58 1.57 -8.40
N GLU A 22 -10.50 2.28 -8.74
CA GLU A 22 -10.25 3.71 -8.51
C GLU A 22 -9.62 4.15 -7.18
N GLU A 23 -9.16 3.23 -6.33
CA GLU A 23 -8.53 3.59 -5.04
C GLU A 23 -7.03 3.26 -5.01
N ARG A 24 -6.24 4.07 -4.29
CA ARG A 24 -4.90 3.66 -3.81
C ARG A 24 -5.13 2.58 -2.75
N HIS A 25 -4.32 1.53 -2.75
CA HIS A 25 -4.43 0.39 -1.84
C HIS A 25 -3.13 0.20 -1.07
N LEU A 26 -3.22 0.12 0.26
CA LEU A 26 -2.13 -0.34 1.10
C LEU A 26 -2.14 -1.88 1.13
N ARG A 27 -0.98 -2.49 0.87
CA ARG A 27 -0.82 -3.95 0.83
C ARG A 27 0.47 -4.37 1.53
N GLN A 28 0.40 -5.53 2.17
CA GLN A 28 1.55 -6.24 2.72
C GLN A 28 1.87 -7.43 1.82
N CYS A 29 3.15 -7.62 1.52
CA CYS A 29 3.62 -8.80 0.80
C CYS A 29 3.66 -10.01 1.72
N PRO A 30 3.02 -11.14 1.38
CA PRO A 30 3.05 -12.36 2.20
C PRO A 30 4.43 -13.03 2.33
N ASP A 31 5.36 -12.78 1.40
CA ASP A 31 6.66 -13.46 1.36
C ASP A 31 7.78 -12.72 2.08
N CYS A 32 7.73 -11.39 2.10
CA CYS A 32 8.78 -10.57 2.72
C CYS A 32 8.25 -9.64 3.81
N ASP A 33 6.96 -9.74 4.15
CA ASP A 33 6.23 -8.89 5.10
C ASP A 33 6.30 -7.38 4.80
N GLY A 34 6.81 -7.02 3.62
CA GLY A 34 7.03 -5.64 3.21
C GLY A 34 5.74 -4.94 2.82
N TRP A 35 5.56 -3.73 3.34
CA TRP A 35 4.44 -2.86 2.99
C TRP A 35 4.72 -2.06 1.72
N PHE A 36 3.68 -1.90 0.90
CA PHE A 36 3.73 -1.10 -0.32
C PHE A 36 2.34 -0.53 -0.65
N VAL A 37 2.36 0.59 -1.37
CA VAL A 37 1.15 1.18 -1.96
C VAL A 37 1.04 0.72 -3.39
N PHE A 38 -0.18 0.33 -3.75
CA PHE A 38 -0.58 -0.08 -5.09
C PHE A 38 -1.65 0.89 -5.60
N ALA A 39 -1.48 1.44 -6.80
CA ALA A 39 -2.48 2.29 -7.42
C ALA A 39 -2.62 1.95 -8.91
N GLU A 40 -3.86 1.82 -9.38
CA GLU A 40 -4.16 1.69 -10.81
C GLU A 40 -4.54 3.06 -11.35
N THR A 41 -3.64 3.64 -12.15
CA THR A 41 -3.87 4.93 -12.82
C THR A 41 -4.23 4.71 -14.29
N ARG A 42 -4.70 5.77 -14.95
CA ARG A 42 -4.93 5.75 -16.42
C ARG A 42 -3.68 5.40 -17.22
N THR A 43 -2.50 5.62 -16.66
CA THR A 43 -1.21 5.42 -17.32
C THR A 43 -0.56 4.08 -16.98
N GLY A 44 -1.13 3.30 -16.06
CA GLY A 44 -0.64 1.98 -15.69
C GLY A 44 -0.74 1.71 -14.19
N VAL A 45 0.04 0.73 -13.75
CA VAL A 45 0.08 0.28 -12.36
C VAL A 45 1.28 0.91 -11.65
N GLU A 46 1.03 1.68 -10.60
CA GLU A 46 2.06 2.23 -9.73
C GLU A 46 2.19 1.38 -8.47
N ARG A 47 3.44 1.09 -8.10
CA ARG A 47 3.80 0.27 -6.95
C ARG A 47 4.97 0.92 -6.23
N THR A 48 4.75 1.34 -5.00
CA THR A 48 5.75 2.05 -4.21
C THR A 48 5.98 1.30 -2.92
N ALA A 49 7.18 0.73 -2.77
CA ALA A 49 7.61 0.16 -1.49
C ALA A 49 7.65 1.27 -0.45
N LEU A 50 7.15 0.98 0.75
CA LEU A 50 7.33 1.87 1.89
C LEU A 50 8.65 1.55 2.57
N ASP A 51 9.29 2.54 3.18
CA ASP A 51 10.49 2.33 3.99
C ASP A 51 10.17 1.63 5.33
N ASP A 52 11.19 1.31 6.11
CA ASP A 52 11.05 0.86 7.49
C ASP A 52 11.99 1.70 8.40
N PRO A 53 11.46 2.56 9.30
CA PRO A 53 10.03 2.84 9.52
C PRO A 53 9.40 3.55 8.32
N ALA A 54 8.12 3.24 8.09
CA ALA A 54 7.35 3.69 6.94
C ALA A 54 6.87 5.14 7.11
N THR A 55 7.05 5.95 6.08
CA THR A 55 6.37 7.24 5.99
C THR A 55 4.93 7.02 5.57
N CYS A 56 3.98 7.65 6.28
CA CYS A 56 2.57 7.58 5.95
C CYS A 56 2.34 8.02 4.49
N PRO A 57 1.68 7.20 3.65
CA PRO A 57 1.53 7.48 2.22
C PRO A 57 0.40 8.48 1.90
N VAL A 58 -0.34 8.95 2.91
CA VAL A 58 -1.39 9.97 2.79
C VAL A 58 -0.75 11.33 2.58
N ALA A 59 -1.29 12.11 1.64
CA ALA A 59 -0.79 13.45 1.35
C ALA A 59 -0.83 14.32 2.62
N ASP A 60 0.21 15.15 2.81
CA ASP A 60 0.32 16.09 3.94
C ASP A 60 0.40 15.48 5.35
N CYS A 61 0.44 14.14 5.50
CA CYS A 61 0.65 13.52 6.81
C CYS A 61 2.13 13.54 7.22
N GLU A 62 3.02 13.06 6.34
CA GLU A 62 4.49 13.01 6.51
C GLU A 62 5.00 12.27 7.78
N GLU A 63 4.09 11.67 8.58
CA GLU A 63 4.44 10.99 9.81
C GLU A 63 5.18 9.67 9.54
N ARG A 64 6.20 9.38 10.34
CA ARG A 64 6.95 8.11 10.27
C ARG A 64 6.47 7.19 11.38
N VAL A 65 5.94 6.04 10.99
CA VAL A 65 5.41 5.00 11.86
C VAL A 65 6.05 3.66 11.53
N ASP A 66 6.15 2.78 12.52
CA ASP A 66 6.56 1.41 12.29
C ASP A 66 5.63 0.75 11.27
N ALA A 67 6.19 -0.10 10.41
CA ALA A 67 5.45 -0.61 9.26
C ALA A 67 4.21 -1.44 9.69
N ASP A 68 4.30 -2.17 10.81
CA ASP A 68 3.20 -2.93 11.39
C ASP A 68 2.09 -2.04 12.01
N ASP A 69 2.43 -0.83 12.46
CA ASP A 69 1.48 0.13 13.03
C ASP A 69 0.84 1.03 11.98
N LEU A 70 1.44 1.10 10.78
CA LEU A 70 0.96 1.94 9.68
C LEU A 70 -0.54 1.73 9.34
N PRO A 71 -1.06 0.50 9.22
CA PRO A 71 -2.49 0.30 8.93
C PRO A 71 -3.38 0.87 10.03
N ALA A 72 -2.99 0.70 11.30
CA ALA A 72 -3.73 1.24 12.44
C ALA A 72 -3.69 2.76 12.47
N HIS A 73 -2.52 3.35 12.18
CA HIS A 73 -2.36 4.80 12.03
C HIS A 73 -3.27 5.37 10.94
N ILE A 74 -3.34 4.74 9.76
CA ILE A 74 -4.17 5.23 8.64
C ILE A 74 -5.66 5.14 8.97
N VAL A 75 -6.10 4.07 9.63
CA VAL A 75 -7.49 3.95 10.09
C VAL A 75 -7.82 5.00 11.15
N ALA A 76 -6.93 5.22 12.11
CA ALA A 76 -7.19 6.14 13.23
C ALA A 76 -7.10 7.63 12.84
N THR A 77 -6.21 7.97 11.90
CA THR A 77 -5.87 9.36 11.55
C THR A 77 -6.54 9.82 10.27
N HIS A 78 -6.78 8.90 9.34
CA HIS A 78 -7.26 9.18 7.98
C HIS A 78 -8.54 8.41 7.62
N ASP A 79 -9.23 7.84 8.61
CA ASP A 79 -10.46 7.04 8.43
C ASP A 79 -10.29 5.90 7.40
N GLY A 80 -9.06 5.41 7.22
CA GLY A 80 -8.73 4.35 6.26
C GLY A 80 -8.50 4.84 4.82
N ALA A 81 -8.58 6.15 4.56
CA ALA A 81 -8.33 6.75 3.27
C ALA A 81 -6.84 6.90 2.97
N LEU A 82 -6.47 6.80 1.68
CA LEU A 82 -5.11 6.95 1.16
C LEU A 82 -4.95 8.14 0.20
N ASP A 83 -5.98 8.97 0.08
CA ASP A 83 -6.04 10.16 -0.78
C ASP A 83 -5.57 11.43 -0.07
#